data_AF-A0A6A5ST77-F1
#
_entry.id   AF-A0A6A5ST77-F1
#
_cell.length_a   1.000
_cell.length_b   1.000
_cell.length_c   1.000
_cell.angle_alpha   90.00
_cell.angle_beta   90.00
_cell.angle_gamma   90.00
#
_symmetry.space_group_name_H-M   'P 1'
#
loop_
_entity.id
_entity.type
_entity.pdbx_description
1 polymer ?
#
loop_
_entity_poly.entity_id
_entity_poly.type
_entity_poly.pdbx_seq_one_letter_code
_entity_poly.pdbx_strand_id
1 'polypeptide(L)'
;MGFDRATTASHTVTTTPRSSPVFWPLFASCFLLSALSITNLALISSMVAWLLEQKHNVHTLQIDWPGNTTPLNVEPKDMWTDQGHESNGVAGYGFFLGIFGMMTAFRIRKAERPLKSLTALAVLLFLATLFTLSAIIFVFVVTYQTTGQHIREPVASNNIGVNYFEFQWTPETWFKAVLDLPLADGAKRDQIRDKVTNMVVWRWMLLPILLVDCVAFGITMMAWRKQRRGTTTRANSANSIEK
;
A
#
# COMPACT_ATOMS: atom_id res chain seq x y z
N MET A 1 5.55 67.54 -46.99
CA MET A 1 4.93 66.20 -47.05
C MET A 1 5.73 65.28 -46.14
N GLY A 2 5.34 65.18 -44.87
CA GLY A 2 5.88 64.20 -43.93
C GLY A 2 4.85 63.12 -43.71
N PHE A 3 5.20 61.85 -43.96
CA PHE A 3 4.36 60.70 -43.65
C PHE A 3 4.73 60.19 -42.25
N ASP A 4 3.89 60.49 -41.27
CA ASP A 4 3.98 59.89 -39.94
C ASP A 4 3.54 58.42 -40.00
N ARG A 5 4.49 57.53 -39.74
CA ARG A 5 4.27 56.09 -39.69
C ARG A 5 3.82 55.72 -38.29
N ALA A 6 2.51 55.54 -38.11
CA ALA A 6 1.94 55.03 -36.87
C ALA A 6 2.50 53.63 -36.57
N THR A 7 3.22 53.51 -35.45
CA THR A 7 3.75 52.24 -34.94
C THR A 7 2.67 51.57 -34.12
N THR A 8 2.09 50.48 -34.63
CA THR A 8 1.08 49.70 -33.93
C THR A 8 1.72 49.00 -32.74
N ALA A 9 1.30 49.36 -31.52
CA ALA A 9 1.73 48.71 -30.29
C ALA A 9 1.26 47.24 -30.28
N SER A 10 2.22 46.32 -30.23
CA SER A 10 1.96 44.90 -30.04
C SER A 10 1.47 44.69 -28.60
N HIS A 11 0.18 44.43 -28.44
CA HIS A 11 -0.39 44.02 -27.16
C HIS A 11 0.12 42.60 -26.83
N THR A 12 1.15 42.52 -26.00
CA THR A 12 1.57 41.26 -25.36
C THR A 12 0.48 40.81 -24.41
N VAL A 13 -0.38 39.91 -24.87
CA VAL A 13 -1.38 39.25 -24.01
C VAL A 13 -0.62 38.29 -23.08
N THR A 14 -0.38 38.74 -21.85
CA THR A 14 0.15 37.90 -20.77
C THR A 14 -0.88 36.84 -20.42
N THR A 15 -0.84 35.71 -21.11
CA THR A 15 -1.66 34.54 -20.81
C THR A 15 -1.13 33.89 -19.53
N THR A 16 -1.85 34.10 -18.43
CA THR A 16 -1.60 33.36 -17.19
C THR A 16 -1.72 31.87 -17.48
N PRO A 17 -0.74 31.03 -17.13
CA PRO A 17 -0.79 29.60 -17.45
C PRO A 17 -1.94 28.95 -16.69
N ARG A 18 -3.05 28.69 -17.39
CA ARG A 18 -4.23 28.01 -16.85
C ARG A 18 -3.82 26.60 -16.44
N SER A 19 -3.72 26.34 -15.14
CA SER A 19 -3.39 25.01 -14.63
C SER A 19 -4.41 24.01 -15.15
N SER A 20 -3.94 22.88 -15.72
CA SER A 20 -4.84 21.81 -16.14
C SER A 20 -5.69 21.37 -14.94
N PRO A 21 -7.03 21.36 -15.02
CA PRO A 21 -7.90 21.03 -13.88
C PRO A 21 -7.70 19.59 -13.38
N VAL A 22 -6.95 18.77 -14.12
CA VAL A 22 -6.60 17.39 -13.78
C VAL A 22 -5.29 17.29 -12.98
N PHE A 23 -4.41 18.30 -13.05
CA PHE A 23 -3.08 18.24 -12.45
C PHE A 23 -3.15 17.97 -10.93
N TRP A 24 -3.86 18.83 -10.21
CA TRP A 24 -3.92 18.77 -8.75
C TRP A 24 -4.59 17.51 -8.22
N PRO A 25 -5.77 17.10 -8.72
CA PRO A 25 -6.40 15.86 -8.27
C PRO A 25 -5.50 14.64 -8.50
N LEU A 26 -4.87 14.52 -9.67
CA LEU A 26 -4.00 13.38 -10.00
C LEU A 26 -2.74 13.38 -9.13
N PHE A 27 -2.10 14.54 -8.98
CA PHE A 27 -0.92 14.69 -8.15
C PHE A 27 -1.21 14.33 -6.70
N ALA A 28 -2.27 14.89 -6.12
CA ALA A 28 -2.67 14.66 -4.74
C ALA A 28 -3.02 13.18 -4.47
N SER A 29 -3.80 12.55 -5.36
CA SER A 29 -4.15 11.13 -5.20
C SER A 29 -2.91 10.22 -5.29
N CYS A 30 -2.00 10.49 -6.22
CA CYS A 30 -0.79 9.69 -6.38
C CYS A 30 0.25 9.95 -5.27
N PHE A 31 0.32 11.17 -4.75
CA PHE A 31 1.11 11.48 -3.55
C PHE A 31 0.58 10.70 -2.35
N LEU A 32 -0.73 10.74 -2.11
CA LEU A 32 -1.36 10.03 -1.00
C LEU A 32 -1.17 8.51 -1.14
N LEU A 33 -1.28 7.96 -2.35
CA LEU A 33 -0.99 6.56 -2.63
C LEU A 33 0.45 6.21 -2.22
N SER A 34 1.42 7.03 -2.65
CA SER A 34 2.83 6.82 -2.35
C SER A 34 3.09 6.89 -0.85
N ALA A 35 2.54 7.89 -0.16
CA ALA A 35 2.69 8.10 1.28
C ALA A 35 2.10 6.95 2.11
N LEU A 36 0.86 6.53 1.83
CA LEU A 36 0.24 5.41 2.55
C LEU A 36 1.00 4.11 2.30
N SER A 37 1.44 3.89 1.05
CA SER A 37 2.15 2.68 0.68
C SER A 37 3.53 2.58 1.34
N ILE A 38 4.30 3.68 1.41
CA ILE A 38 5.61 3.66 2.10
C ILE A 38 5.45 3.52 3.61
N THR A 39 4.42 4.12 4.22
CA THR A 39 4.09 3.89 5.63
C THR A 39 3.76 2.42 5.87
N ASN A 40 2.96 1.81 4.99
CA ASN A 40 2.62 0.39 5.09
C ASN A 40 3.86 -0.51 4.95
N LEU A 41 4.73 -0.20 3.99
CA LEU A 41 5.99 -0.91 3.79
C LEU A 41 6.91 -0.81 5.00
N ALA A 42 6.98 0.36 5.64
CA ALA A 42 7.76 0.57 6.86
C ALA A 42 7.23 -0.26 8.04
N LEU A 43 5.90 -0.33 8.21
CA LEU A 43 5.26 -1.18 9.22
C LEU A 43 5.61 -2.66 8.98
N ILE A 44 5.41 -3.16 7.75
CA ILE A 44 5.74 -4.55 7.39
C ILE A 44 7.22 -4.84 7.63
N SER A 45 8.11 -3.95 7.21
CA SER A 45 9.55 -4.12 7.36
C SER A 45 9.97 -4.17 8.83
N SER A 46 9.39 -3.31 9.68
CA SER A 46 9.60 -3.32 11.13
C SER A 46 9.11 -4.62 11.78
N MET A 47 8.04 -5.19 11.25
CA MET A 47 7.50 -6.47 11.71
C MET A 47 8.39 -7.64 11.29
N VAL A 48 8.80 -7.71 10.03
CA VAL A 48 9.71 -8.76 9.55
C VAL A 48 11.04 -8.74 10.30
N ALA A 49 11.63 -7.56 10.51
CA ALA A 49 12.86 -7.41 11.28
C ALA A 49 12.69 -7.94 12.72
N TRP A 50 11.56 -7.62 13.36
CA TRP A 50 11.26 -8.11 14.69
C TRP A 50 11.04 -9.63 14.73
N LEU A 51 10.34 -10.21 13.74
CA LEU A 51 10.16 -11.67 13.65
C LEU A 51 11.48 -12.41 13.47
N LEU A 52 12.38 -11.87 12.64
CA LEU A 52 13.72 -12.41 12.45
C LEU A 52 14.56 -12.32 13.74
N GLU A 53 14.46 -11.21 14.47
CA GLU A 53 15.09 -11.06 15.78
C GLU A 53 14.58 -12.13 16.77
N GLN A 54 13.26 -12.34 16.83
CA GLN A 54 12.71 -13.39 17.67
C GLN A 54 13.26 -14.77 17.28
N LYS A 55 13.28 -15.06 15.97
CA LYS A 55 13.70 -16.36 15.43
C LYS A 55 15.19 -16.66 15.66
N HIS A 56 16.05 -15.67 15.47
CA HIS A 56 17.50 -15.88 15.44
C HIS A 56 18.22 -15.56 16.75
N ASN A 57 17.64 -14.73 17.62
CA ASN A 57 18.31 -14.28 18.85
C ASN A 57 17.52 -14.65 20.13
N VAL A 58 16.17 -14.68 20.09
CA VAL A 58 15.36 -14.98 21.29
C VAL A 58 15.07 -16.48 21.42
N HIS A 59 14.67 -17.13 20.33
CA HIS A 59 14.30 -18.55 20.20
C HIS A 59 13.09 -19.02 21.03
N THR A 60 13.00 -18.65 22.31
CA THR A 60 11.96 -19.09 23.23
C THR A 60 11.45 -17.99 24.15
N LEU A 61 10.19 -18.11 24.57
CA LEU A 61 9.53 -17.29 25.57
C LEU A 61 9.24 -18.15 26.80
N GLN A 62 9.49 -17.63 27.99
CA GLN A 62 9.20 -18.34 29.24
C GLN A 62 7.74 -18.12 29.62
N ILE A 63 6.99 -19.22 29.77
CA ILE A 63 5.58 -19.22 30.15
C ILE A 63 5.44 -19.79 31.57
N ASP A 64 4.91 -19.00 32.48
CA ASP A 64 4.69 -19.35 33.89
C ASP A 64 3.31 -20.00 34.06
N TRP A 65 3.18 -21.25 33.62
CA TRP A 65 1.98 -22.04 33.87
C TRP A 65 1.78 -22.26 35.38
N PRO A 66 0.54 -22.54 35.83
CA PRO A 66 0.28 -22.84 37.24
C PRO A 66 1.15 -24.00 37.75
N GLY A 67 2.18 -23.68 38.54
CA GLY A 67 3.08 -24.66 39.15
C GLY A 67 4.28 -25.09 38.31
N ASN A 68 4.46 -24.58 37.08
CA ASN A 68 5.65 -24.87 36.26
C ASN A 68 5.94 -23.78 35.23
N THR A 69 7.21 -23.42 35.06
CA THR A 69 7.65 -22.53 33.99
C THR A 69 8.20 -23.36 32.84
N THR A 70 7.67 -23.17 31.62
CA THR A 70 8.15 -23.89 30.43
C THR A 70 8.52 -22.94 29.30
N PRO A 71 9.58 -23.23 28.55
CA PRO A 71 9.91 -22.46 27.35
C PRO A 71 8.98 -22.84 26.19
N LEU A 72 8.45 -21.82 25.51
CA LEU A 72 7.68 -21.92 24.27
C LEU A 72 8.51 -21.33 23.11
N ASN A 73 8.71 -22.08 22.02
CA ASN A 73 9.39 -21.56 20.84
C ASN A 73 8.64 -20.34 20.26
N VAL A 74 9.38 -19.32 19.84
CA VAL A 74 8.79 -18.06 19.32
C VAL A 74 8.02 -18.23 18.01
N GLU A 75 8.30 -19.30 17.26
CA GLU A 75 7.73 -19.59 15.95
C GLU A 75 6.93 -20.90 16.03
N PRO A 76 5.65 -20.92 15.61
CA PRO A 76 4.89 -22.15 15.51
C PRO A 76 5.36 -22.95 14.30
N LYS A 77 4.98 -24.22 14.23
CA LYS A 77 5.34 -25.09 13.10
C LYS A 77 4.71 -24.60 11.80
N ASP A 78 3.44 -24.22 11.85
CA ASP A 78 2.63 -23.88 10.69
C ASP A 78 2.29 -22.37 10.69
N MET A 79 3.28 -21.55 10.35
CA MET A 79 3.13 -20.09 10.23
C MET A 79 2.91 -19.66 8.78
N TRP A 80 1.76 -19.03 8.51
CA TRP A 80 1.42 -18.48 7.19
C TRP A 80 2.01 -17.07 7.02
N THR A 81 3.16 -17.00 6.35
CA THR A 81 3.89 -15.73 6.11
C THR A 81 3.52 -15.04 4.80
N ASP A 82 2.87 -15.75 3.86
CA ASP A 82 2.55 -15.22 2.52
C ASP A 82 1.67 -13.96 2.56
N GLN A 83 0.80 -13.81 3.56
CA GLN A 83 0.00 -12.58 3.72
C GLN A 83 0.89 -11.33 3.90
N GLY A 84 2.05 -11.50 4.55
CA GLY A 84 3.08 -10.48 4.69
C GLY A 84 3.75 -10.15 3.37
N HIS A 85 4.08 -11.18 2.59
CA HIS A 85 4.70 -11.03 1.27
C HIS A 85 3.77 -10.34 0.26
N GLU A 86 2.50 -10.74 0.20
CA GLU A 86 1.51 -10.11 -0.69
C GLU A 86 1.33 -8.63 -0.35
N SER A 87 1.14 -8.30 0.92
CA SER A 87 0.97 -6.90 1.33
C SER A 87 2.22 -6.05 1.13
N ASN A 88 3.41 -6.66 1.27
CA ASN A 88 4.68 -6.01 0.93
C ASN A 88 4.72 -5.69 -0.57
N GLY A 89 4.30 -6.64 -1.41
CA GLY A 89 4.15 -6.43 -2.84
C GLY A 89 3.22 -5.25 -3.17
N VAL A 90 2.05 -5.19 -2.54
CA VAL A 90 1.10 -4.06 -2.70
C VAL A 90 1.74 -2.73 -2.28
N ALA A 91 2.38 -2.70 -1.11
CA ALA A 91 3.01 -1.49 -0.59
C ALA A 91 4.18 -1.01 -1.47
N GLY A 92 5.04 -1.92 -1.92
CA GLY A 92 6.12 -1.58 -2.85
C GLY A 92 5.57 -1.07 -4.19
N TYR A 93 4.58 -1.77 -4.75
CA TYR A 93 3.96 -1.39 -6.02
C TYR A 93 3.29 -0.01 -5.94
N GLY A 94 2.45 0.22 -4.93
CA GLY A 94 1.76 1.49 -4.71
C GLY A 94 2.72 2.66 -4.48
N PHE A 95 3.84 2.45 -3.78
CA PHE A 95 4.85 3.49 -3.56
C PHE A 95 5.43 4.01 -4.88
N PHE A 96 5.97 3.12 -5.72
CA PHE A 96 6.58 3.50 -6.99
C PHE A 96 5.54 3.98 -8.01
N LEU A 97 4.35 3.38 -8.02
CA LEU A 97 3.26 3.81 -8.90
C LEU A 97 2.78 5.22 -8.55
N GLY A 98 2.70 5.56 -7.26
CA GLY A 98 2.40 6.91 -6.80
C GLY A 98 3.43 7.93 -7.29
N ILE A 99 4.73 7.61 -7.22
CA ILE A 99 5.80 8.45 -7.78
C ILE A 99 5.63 8.64 -9.29
N PHE A 100 5.41 7.55 -10.02
CA PHE A 100 5.17 7.59 -11.47
C PHE A 100 3.93 8.42 -11.83
N GLY A 101 2.88 8.34 -11.02
CA GLY A 101 1.67 9.14 -11.16
C GLY A 101 1.91 10.64 -10.96
N MET A 102 2.66 11.02 -9.91
CA MET A 102 3.08 12.40 -9.67
C MET A 102 3.91 12.96 -10.83
N MET A 103 4.88 12.18 -11.33
CA MET A 103 5.68 12.55 -12.51
C MET A 103 4.78 12.76 -13.74
N THR A 104 3.80 11.89 -13.95
CA THR A 104 2.83 12.01 -15.04
C THR A 104 1.97 13.25 -14.91
N ALA A 105 1.51 13.59 -13.70
CA ALA A 105 0.77 14.82 -13.43
C ALA A 105 1.59 16.06 -13.82
N PHE A 106 2.86 16.13 -13.41
CA PHE A 106 3.75 17.23 -13.81
C PHE A 106 3.90 17.36 -15.32
N ARG A 107 4.01 16.23 -16.04
CA ARG A 107 4.10 16.24 -17.51
C ARG A 107 2.81 16.74 -18.16
N ILE A 108 1.65 16.36 -17.63
CA ILE A 108 0.33 16.83 -18.13
C ILE A 108 0.21 18.34 -18.06
N ARG A 109 0.78 18.98 -17.03
CA ARG A 109 0.73 20.45 -16.88
C ARG A 109 1.34 21.21 -18.06
N LYS A 110 2.31 20.61 -18.75
CA LYS A 110 3.03 21.21 -19.89
C LYS A 110 2.70 20.55 -21.23
N ALA A 111 1.74 19.62 -21.25
CA ALA A 111 1.49 18.80 -22.43
C ALA A 111 0.52 19.48 -23.40
N GLU A 112 0.99 19.75 -24.61
CA GLU A 112 0.16 20.17 -25.74
C GLU A 112 -0.39 18.99 -26.56
N ARG A 113 0.12 17.78 -26.29
CA ARG A 113 -0.21 16.55 -27.00
C ARG A 113 -0.60 15.42 -26.03
N PRO A 114 -1.38 14.44 -26.50
CA PRO A 114 -1.68 13.23 -25.74
C PRO A 114 -0.43 12.54 -25.18
N LEU A 115 -0.38 12.30 -23.87
CA LEU A 115 0.73 11.60 -23.22
C LEU A 115 0.48 10.09 -23.19
N LYS A 116 1.48 9.31 -23.65
CA LYS A 116 1.51 7.84 -23.51
C LYS A 116 1.61 7.40 -22.05
N SER A 117 2.31 8.18 -21.21
CA SER A 117 2.46 7.92 -19.78
C SER A 117 1.11 7.92 -19.05
N LEU A 118 0.12 8.70 -19.50
CA LEU A 118 -1.22 8.69 -18.92
C LEU A 118 -1.96 7.37 -19.21
N THR A 119 -1.81 6.81 -20.41
CA THR A 119 -2.36 5.49 -20.74
C THR A 119 -1.67 4.40 -19.90
N ALA A 120 -0.34 4.44 -19.79
CA ALA A 120 0.41 3.50 -18.96
C ALA A 120 -0.02 3.58 -17.49
N LEU A 121 -0.15 4.81 -16.95
CA LEU A 121 -0.62 5.03 -15.59
C LEU A 121 -2.02 4.48 -15.36
N ALA A 122 -2.95 4.64 -16.33
CA ALA A 122 -4.30 4.09 -16.23
C ALA A 122 -4.29 2.55 -16.13
N VAL A 123 -3.48 1.88 -16.95
CA VAL A 123 -3.33 0.42 -16.92
C VAL A 123 -2.70 -0.04 -15.60
N LEU A 124 -1.62 0.62 -15.16
CA LEU A 124 -0.93 0.27 -13.93
C LEU A 124 -1.81 0.48 -12.69
N LEU A 125 -2.59 1.58 -12.62
CA LEU A 125 -3.53 1.82 -11.52
C LEU A 125 -4.71 0.84 -11.52
N PHE A 126 -5.16 0.39 -12.70
CA PHE A 126 -6.14 -0.69 -12.79
C PHE A 126 -5.60 -1.99 -12.19
N LEU A 127 -4.37 -2.37 -12.57
CA LEU A 127 -3.69 -3.54 -12.00
C LEU A 127 -3.41 -3.37 -10.50
N ALA A 128 -3.03 -2.17 -10.05
CA ALA A 128 -2.87 -1.83 -8.63
C ALA A 128 -4.15 -2.13 -7.85
N THR A 129 -5.28 -1.61 -8.35
CA THR A 129 -6.59 -1.78 -7.70
C THR A 129 -6.95 -3.26 -7.55
N LEU A 130 -6.76 -4.05 -8.61
CA LEU A 130 -7.01 -5.50 -8.57
C LEU A 130 -6.07 -6.23 -7.61
N PHE A 131 -4.79 -5.86 -7.62
CA PHE A 131 -3.79 -6.48 -6.75
C PHE A 131 -4.05 -6.16 -5.28
N THR A 132 -4.30 -4.88 -4.95
CA THR A 132 -4.66 -4.44 -3.59
C THR A 132 -5.95 -5.11 -3.12
N LEU A 133 -6.97 -5.22 -3.99
CA LEU A 133 -8.21 -5.94 -3.65
C LEU A 133 -7.96 -7.42 -3.35
N SER A 134 -7.16 -8.10 -4.18
CA SER A 134 -6.80 -9.51 -3.97
C SER A 134 -6.07 -9.69 -2.64
N ALA A 135 -5.07 -8.85 -2.36
CA ALA A 135 -4.31 -8.90 -1.11
C ALA A 135 -5.18 -8.63 0.12
N ILE A 136 -6.13 -7.68 0.05
CA ILE A 136 -7.09 -7.46 1.14
C ILE A 136 -7.90 -8.72 1.41
N ILE A 137 -8.49 -9.30 0.37
CA ILE A 137 -9.31 -10.51 0.53
C ILE A 137 -8.46 -11.61 1.16
N PHE A 138 -7.27 -11.86 0.62
CA PHE A 138 -6.38 -12.91 1.13
C PHE A 138 -5.98 -12.68 2.60
N VAL A 139 -5.42 -11.51 2.93
CA VAL A 139 -4.94 -11.19 4.29
C VAL A 139 -6.08 -11.27 5.31
N PHE A 140 -7.25 -10.73 4.99
CA PHE A 140 -8.40 -10.78 5.91
C PHE A 140 -8.97 -12.18 6.05
N VAL A 141 -9.09 -12.95 4.96
CA VAL A 141 -9.58 -14.34 5.02
C VAL A 141 -8.66 -15.20 5.85
N VAL A 142 -7.35 -15.18 5.57
CA VAL A 142 -6.37 -15.98 6.30
C VAL A 142 -6.34 -15.58 7.78
N THR A 143 -6.31 -14.27 8.08
CA THR A 143 -6.32 -13.84 9.49
C THR A 143 -7.62 -14.23 10.21
N TYR A 144 -8.77 -14.17 9.52
CA TYR A 144 -10.06 -14.58 10.08
C TYR A 144 -10.11 -16.09 10.36
N GLN A 145 -9.62 -16.91 9.42
CA GLN A 145 -9.57 -18.37 9.56
C GLN A 145 -8.71 -18.82 10.75
N THR A 146 -7.73 -18.02 11.15
CA THR A 146 -6.83 -18.33 12.27
C THR A 146 -7.18 -17.55 13.56
N THR A 147 -8.30 -16.82 13.59
CA THR A 147 -8.73 -16.06 14.78
C THR A 147 -9.41 -16.96 15.81
N GLY A 148 -9.16 -16.69 17.10
CA GLY A 148 -9.76 -17.44 18.22
C GLY A 148 -9.10 -18.79 18.52
N GLN A 149 -8.00 -19.11 17.83
CA GLN A 149 -7.14 -20.23 18.20
C GLN A 149 -6.35 -19.84 19.46
N HIS A 150 -6.17 -20.79 20.39
CA HIS A 150 -5.44 -20.58 21.64
C HIS A 150 -4.37 -21.65 21.82
N ILE A 151 -3.24 -21.27 22.42
CA ILE A 151 -2.16 -22.21 22.75
C ILE A 151 -2.58 -23.02 23.98
N ARG A 152 -2.58 -24.34 23.83
CA ARG A 152 -2.99 -25.26 24.89
C ARG A 152 -1.79 -25.67 25.73
N GLU A 153 -1.88 -25.47 27.05
CA GLU A 153 -0.83 -25.83 28.00
C GLU A 153 -0.34 -27.28 27.82
N PRO A 154 -1.19 -28.33 27.80
CA PRO A 154 -0.70 -29.70 27.73
C PRO A 154 0.07 -30.01 26.44
N VAL A 155 -0.12 -29.22 25.39
CA VAL A 155 0.57 -29.40 24.12
C VAL A 155 1.91 -28.68 24.15
N ALA A 156 1.93 -27.44 24.66
CA ALA A 156 3.15 -26.67 24.80
C ALA A 156 4.12 -27.29 25.82
N SER A 157 3.62 -27.68 27.00
CA SER A 157 4.45 -28.17 28.11
C SER A 157 4.99 -29.59 27.90
N ASN A 158 4.26 -30.45 27.18
CA ASN A 158 4.72 -31.81 26.88
C ASN A 158 5.64 -31.91 25.66
N ASN A 159 5.78 -30.84 24.86
CA ASN A 159 6.56 -30.83 23.62
C ASN A 159 7.63 -29.73 23.61
N ILE A 160 8.34 -29.58 24.74
CA ILE A 160 9.40 -28.58 24.90
C ILE A 160 10.49 -28.77 23.84
N GLY A 161 10.96 -27.64 23.27
CA GLY A 161 12.01 -27.62 22.25
C GLY A 161 11.51 -27.88 20.83
N VAL A 162 10.23 -28.18 20.66
CA VAL A 162 9.58 -28.37 19.36
C VAL A 162 8.69 -27.16 19.05
N ASN A 163 8.66 -26.73 17.79
CA ASN A 163 7.73 -25.68 17.37
C ASN A 163 6.29 -26.14 17.58
N TYR A 164 5.46 -25.26 18.12
CA TYR A 164 4.07 -25.57 18.42
C TYR A 164 3.31 -25.96 17.15
N PHE A 165 2.78 -27.18 17.10
CA PHE A 165 2.31 -27.82 15.86
C PHE A 165 0.80 -27.83 15.69
N GLU A 166 0.04 -27.31 16.67
CA GLU A 166 -1.40 -27.25 16.54
C GLU A 166 -1.82 -25.98 15.84
N PHE A 167 -2.79 -26.15 14.94
CA PHE A 167 -3.37 -25.10 14.13
C PHE A 167 -2.39 -24.43 13.17
N GLN A 168 -2.96 -23.67 12.25
CA GLN A 168 -2.21 -22.82 11.34
C GLN A 168 -2.37 -21.38 11.81
N TRP A 169 -1.28 -20.62 11.79
CA TRP A 169 -1.22 -19.30 12.39
C TRP A 169 -0.79 -18.24 11.40
N THR A 170 -1.33 -17.05 11.54
CA THR A 170 -0.65 -15.85 11.04
C THR A 170 0.29 -15.31 12.12
N PRO A 171 1.30 -14.49 11.78
CA PRO A 171 2.06 -13.77 12.79
C PRO A 171 1.15 -13.00 13.77
N GLU A 172 0.08 -12.37 13.27
CA GLU A 172 -0.86 -11.62 14.11
C GLU A 172 -1.57 -12.53 15.12
N THR A 173 -2.16 -13.64 14.67
CA THR A 173 -2.95 -14.50 15.55
C THR A 173 -2.08 -15.33 16.48
N TRP A 174 -0.88 -15.72 16.04
CA TRP A 174 0.11 -16.39 16.88
C TRP A 174 0.47 -15.53 18.10
N PHE A 175 0.93 -14.30 17.86
CA PHE A 175 1.37 -13.45 18.96
C PHE A 175 0.21 -12.94 19.83
N LYS A 176 -1.03 -12.88 19.30
CA LYS A 176 -2.22 -12.71 20.14
C LYS A 176 -2.40 -13.88 21.11
N ALA A 177 -2.31 -15.12 20.62
CA ALA A 177 -2.41 -16.29 21.48
C ALA A 177 -1.26 -16.38 22.50
N VAL A 178 -0.06 -15.94 22.14
CA VAL A 178 1.08 -15.82 23.07
C VAL A 178 0.80 -14.79 24.18
N LEU A 179 0.13 -13.67 23.88
CA LEU A 179 -0.22 -12.64 24.88
C LEU A 179 -1.30 -13.08 25.87
N ASP A 180 -2.09 -14.10 25.52
CA ASP A 180 -3.06 -14.74 26.41
C ASP A 180 -2.38 -15.64 27.45
N LEU A 181 -1.10 -16.01 27.24
CA LEU A 181 -0.33 -16.83 28.16
C LEU A 181 0.28 -16.01 29.30
N PRO A 182 0.53 -16.63 30.47
CA PRO A 182 1.26 -16.00 31.56
C PRO A 182 2.76 -15.88 31.23
N LEU A 183 3.12 -14.89 30.43
CA LEU A 183 4.54 -14.60 30.10
C LEU A 183 5.31 -14.16 31.36
N ALA A 184 6.44 -14.82 31.64
CA ALA A 184 7.27 -14.53 32.81
C ALA A 184 7.89 -13.11 32.78
N ASP A 185 8.14 -12.59 31.57
CA ASP A 185 8.76 -11.28 31.36
C ASP A 185 7.71 -10.26 30.89
N GLY A 186 7.34 -9.36 31.79
CA GLY A 186 6.38 -8.28 31.51
C GLY A 186 6.84 -7.30 30.42
N ALA A 187 8.14 -7.04 30.31
CA ALA A 187 8.67 -6.14 29.28
C ALA A 187 8.56 -6.78 27.89
N LYS A 188 8.82 -8.09 27.78
CA LYS A 188 8.56 -8.85 26.54
C LYS A 188 7.08 -8.87 26.19
N ARG A 189 6.19 -9.01 27.17
CA ARG A 189 4.75 -8.95 26.96
C ARG A 189 4.32 -7.61 26.35
N ASP A 190 4.82 -6.51 26.89
CA ASP A 190 4.52 -5.17 26.35
C ASP A 190 5.08 -5.00 24.92
N GLN A 191 6.31 -5.46 24.67
CA GLN A 191 6.91 -5.42 23.33
C GLN A 191 6.09 -6.22 22.30
N ILE A 192 5.64 -7.43 22.66
CA ILE A 192 4.80 -8.28 21.80
C ILE A 192 3.45 -7.57 21.55
N ARG A 193 2.84 -6.95 22.56
CA ARG A 193 1.58 -6.20 22.40
C ARG A 193 1.71 -5.05 21.42
N ASP A 194 2.78 -4.28 21.49
CA ASP A 194 3.03 -3.17 20.56
C ASP A 194 3.23 -3.68 19.13
N LYS A 195 3.93 -4.81 18.98
CA LYS A 195 4.16 -5.44 17.66
C LYS A 195 2.89 -6.05 17.08
N VAL A 196 2.04 -6.69 17.89
CA VAL A 196 0.70 -7.14 17.47
C VAL A 196 -0.14 -5.95 17.03
N THR A 197 -0.08 -4.83 17.74
CA THR A 197 -0.78 -3.60 17.33
C THR A 197 -0.33 -3.13 15.96
N ASN A 198 0.98 -3.13 15.69
CA ASN A 198 1.51 -2.80 14.36
C ASN A 198 1.02 -3.77 13.27
N MET A 199 0.93 -5.08 13.55
CA MET A 199 0.40 -6.07 12.60
C MET A 199 -1.07 -5.79 12.25
N VAL A 200 -1.88 -5.46 13.26
CA VAL A 200 -3.29 -5.07 13.08
C VAL A 200 -3.38 -3.81 12.22
N VAL A 201 -2.60 -2.77 12.55
CA VAL A 201 -2.57 -1.50 11.79
C VAL A 201 -2.18 -1.74 10.34
N TRP A 202 -1.13 -2.53 10.09
CA TRP A 202 -0.68 -2.90 8.75
C TRP A 202 -1.81 -3.57 7.93
N ARG A 203 -2.51 -4.56 8.49
CA ARG A 203 -3.65 -5.18 7.79
C ARG A 203 -4.72 -4.15 7.43
N TRP A 204 -5.09 -3.28 8.37
CA TRP A 204 -6.13 -2.28 8.14
C TRP A 204 -5.70 -1.16 7.19
N MET A 205 -4.40 -0.88 7.07
CA MET A 205 -3.84 0.08 6.11
C MET A 205 -4.04 -0.32 4.65
N LEU A 206 -4.33 -1.58 4.34
CA LEU A 206 -4.68 -1.99 2.97
C LEU A 206 -5.99 -1.34 2.49
N LEU A 207 -6.98 -1.14 3.37
CA LEU A 207 -8.25 -0.48 3.01
C LEU A 207 -8.07 0.96 2.51
N PRO A 208 -7.41 1.87 3.23
CA PRO A 208 -7.18 3.22 2.72
C PRO A 208 -6.32 3.22 1.45
N ILE A 209 -5.36 2.28 1.29
CA ILE A 209 -4.62 2.13 0.04
C ILE A 209 -5.57 1.78 -1.12
N LEU A 210 -6.47 0.81 -0.95
CA LEU A 210 -7.45 0.43 -1.98
C LEU A 210 -8.36 1.61 -2.37
N LEU A 211 -8.84 2.37 -1.38
CA LEU A 211 -9.67 3.55 -1.64
C LEU A 211 -8.92 4.58 -2.47
N VAL A 212 -7.64 4.82 -2.14
CA VAL A 212 -6.81 5.77 -2.88
C VAL A 212 -6.44 5.26 -4.27
N ASP A 213 -6.21 3.94 -4.44
CA ASP A 213 -6.06 3.30 -5.75
C ASP A 213 -7.29 3.55 -6.63
N CYS A 214 -8.48 3.32 -6.10
CA CYS A 214 -9.74 3.55 -6.81
C CYS A 214 -9.91 5.03 -7.23
N VAL A 215 -9.60 5.96 -6.31
CA VAL A 215 -9.68 7.40 -6.59
C VAL A 215 -8.65 7.82 -7.65
N ALA A 216 -7.39 7.41 -7.50
CA ALA A 216 -6.32 7.71 -8.44
C ALA A 216 -6.62 7.13 -9.83
N PHE A 217 -7.13 5.89 -9.88
CA PHE A 217 -7.57 5.25 -11.11
C PHE A 217 -8.72 6.03 -11.76
N GLY A 218 -9.75 6.40 -10.99
CA GLY A 218 -10.89 7.18 -11.48
C GLY A 218 -10.48 8.52 -12.07
N ILE A 219 -9.61 9.27 -11.37
CA ILE A 219 -9.07 10.56 -11.85
C ILE A 219 -8.27 10.35 -13.15
N THR A 220 -7.41 9.34 -13.18
CA THR A 220 -6.59 9.00 -14.35
C THR A 220 -7.45 8.61 -15.55
N MET A 221 -8.50 7.83 -15.33
CA MET A 221 -9.44 7.43 -16.38
C MET A 221 -10.23 8.62 -16.93
N MET A 222 -10.67 9.54 -16.07
CA MET A 222 -11.31 10.78 -16.52
C MET A 222 -10.37 11.63 -17.36
N ALA A 223 -9.12 11.79 -16.92
CA ALA A 223 -8.08 12.50 -17.66
C ALA A 223 -7.83 11.89 -19.04
N TRP A 224 -7.68 10.56 -19.07
CA TRP A 224 -7.42 9.79 -20.29
C TRP A 224 -8.59 9.87 -21.28
N ARG A 225 -9.83 9.77 -20.80
CA ARG A 225 -11.04 9.96 -21.63
C ARG A 225 -11.11 11.36 -22.23
N LYS A 226 -10.81 12.40 -21.45
CA LYS A 226 -10.76 13.80 -21.95
C LYS A 226 -9.70 13.97 -23.04
N GLN A 227 -8.51 13.41 -22.83
CA GLN A 227 -7.41 13.44 -23.80
C GLN A 227 -7.79 12.75 -25.13
N ARG A 228 -8.49 11.61 -25.06
CA ARG A 228 -8.97 10.91 -26.26
C ARG A 228 -10.03 11.72 -27.02
N ARG A 229 -11.03 12.28 -26.33
CA ARG A 229 -12.09 13.10 -26.95
C ARG A 229 -11.52 14.32 -27.69
N GLY A 230 -10.56 15.03 -27.08
CA GLY A 230 -9.93 16.20 -27.72
C GLY A 230 -9.13 15.85 -28.99
N THR A 231 -8.58 14.64 -29.06
CA THR A 231 -7.87 14.16 -30.25
C THR A 231 -8.83 13.90 -31.41
N THR A 232 -10.00 13.31 -31.13
CA THR A 232 -11.04 13.05 -32.13
C THR A 232 -11.61 14.35 -32.71
N THR A 233 -11.89 15.36 -31.89
CA THR A 233 -12.42 16.65 -32.37
C THR A 233 -11.45 17.35 -33.31
N ARG A 234 -10.15 17.40 -32.98
CA ARG A 234 -9.13 18.04 -33.83
C ARG A 234 -8.96 17.35 -35.18
N ALA A 235 -9.03 16.02 -35.22
CA ALA A 235 -8.98 15.25 -36.45
C ALA A 235 -10.18 15.54 -37.38
N ASN A 236 -11.39 15.65 -36.81
CA ASN A 236 -12.60 15.95 -37.58
C ASN A 236 -12.59 17.38 -38.15
N SER A 237 -12.09 18.37 -37.40
CA SER A 237 -11.97 19.75 -37.89
C SER A 237 -10.95 19.90 -39.01
N ALA A 238 -9.82 19.19 -38.94
CA ALA A 238 -8.82 19.20 -40.02
C ALA A 238 -9.41 18.68 -41.35
N ASN A 239 -10.19 17.60 -41.30
CA ASN A 239 -10.82 17.01 -42.48
C ASN A 239 -11.97 17.85 -43.08
N SER A 240 -12.50 18.83 -42.34
CA SER A 240 -13.60 19.70 -42.81
C SER A 240 -13.13 20.92 -43.62
N ILE A 241 -11.84 21.27 -43.54
CA ILE A 241 -11.27 22.44 -44.23
C ILE A 241 -10.75 22.06 -45.64
N GLU A 242 -10.55 20.77 -45.92
CA GLU A 242 -10.06 20.27 -47.21
C GLU A 242 -11.17 19.90 -48.21
N LYS A 243 -12.43 20.28 -47.96
CA LYS A 243 -13.56 20.09 -48.90
C LYS A 243 -14.12 21.42 -49.35
#